data_AF-A0A9E1FDQ2-F1
#
_entry.id   AF-A0A9E1FDQ2-F1
#
_cell.length_a   1.000
_cell.length_b   1.000
_cell.length_c   1.000
_cell.angle_alpha   90.00
_cell.angle_beta   90.00
_cell.angle_gamma   90.00
#
_symmetry.space_group_name_H-M   'P 1'
#
loop_
_entity.id
_entity.type
_entity.pdbx_description
1 polymer ?
#
loop_
_entity_poly.entity_id
_entity_poly.type
_entity_poly.pdbx_seq_one_letter_code
_entity_poly.pdbx_strand_id
1 'polypeptide(L)'
;MKSAKCLVLAVCLAGACFGNELKFDESKFELKSVQVGDRMLKFRAYEGIVYVAKPVSDYEVLNFYVPEGKFSDQKGAIFMPNAIGGYMSAKPQKPEIQNEKPNATLEALLRGYVVASVGARGRTLKDGDRFIGKAPAAIVDLKAAVRYLKFN
;
A
#
# COMPACT_ATOMS: atom_id res chain seq x y z
N MET A 1 -44.53 -6.24 27.79
CA MET A 1 -43.90 -6.08 26.47
C MET A 1 -43.19 -4.73 26.46
N LYS A 2 -41.88 -4.72 26.75
CA LYS A 2 -41.09 -3.48 26.85
C LYS A 2 -40.25 -3.35 25.59
N SER A 3 -40.52 -2.28 24.83
CA SER A 3 -39.87 -1.93 23.56
C SER A 3 -38.40 -1.59 23.81
N ALA A 4 -37.49 -2.38 23.23
CA ALA A 4 -36.06 -2.10 23.21
C ALA A 4 -35.75 -1.17 22.04
N LYS A 5 -35.48 0.10 22.34
CA LYS A 5 -34.97 1.07 21.36
C LYS A 5 -33.52 0.69 21.02
N CYS A 6 -33.32 0.21 19.80
CA CYS A 6 -32.00 -0.05 19.23
C CYS A 6 -31.31 1.30 18.99
N LEU A 7 -30.32 1.63 19.82
CA LEU A 7 -29.49 2.82 19.66
C LEU A 7 -28.40 2.48 18.64
N VAL A 8 -28.55 2.98 17.40
CA VAL A 8 -27.50 2.92 16.39
C VAL A 8 -26.39 3.87 16.82
N LEU A 9 -25.26 3.30 17.28
CA LEU A 9 -24.05 4.07 17.53
C LEU A 9 -23.43 4.43 16.17
N ALA A 10 -23.71 5.65 15.70
CA ALA A 10 -22.96 6.25 14.61
C ALA A 10 -21.55 6.59 15.12
N VAL A 11 -20.58 5.74 14.81
CA VAL A 11 -19.16 6.07 15.01
C VAL A 11 -18.79 7.10 13.94
N CYS A 12 -18.82 8.38 14.31
CA CYS A 12 -18.11 9.41 13.57
C CYS A 12 -16.62 9.07 13.60
N LEU A 13 -16.05 8.65 12.47
CA LEU A 13 -14.60 8.70 12.25
C LEU A 13 -14.18 10.17 12.15
N ALA A 14 -14.08 10.83 13.31
CA ALA A 14 -13.41 12.11 13.42
C ALA A 14 -11.91 11.83 13.62
N GLY A 15 -11.12 12.25 12.62
CA GLY A 15 -9.69 12.53 12.77
C GLY A 15 -8.81 11.33 13.12
N ALA A 16 -8.33 10.60 12.11
CA ALA A 16 -7.08 9.86 12.27
C ALA A 16 -5.96 10.89 12.50
N CYS A 17 -5.57 11.09 13.76
CA CYS A 17 -4.32 11.73 14.11
C CYS A 17 -3.20 10.98 13.37
N PHE A 18 -2.56 11.63 12.40
CA PHE A 18 -1.37 11.10 11.74
C PHE A 18 -0.29 10.91 12.80
N GLY A 19 -0.11 9.67 13.25
CA GLY A 19 0.88 9.27 14.24
C GLY A 19 2.27 9.64 13.75
N ASN A 20 2.97 10.43 14.56
CA ASN A 20 4.19 11.17 14.23
C ASN A 20 5.46 10.31 14.10
N GLU A 21 5.35 8.98 14.11
CA GLU A 21 6.49 8.09 13.94
C GLU A 21 6.23 7.21 12.73
N LEU A 22 7.05 7.38 11.67
CA LEU A 22 7.04 6.58 10.45
C LEU A 22 7.55 5.14 10.67
N LYS A 23 7.22 4.58 11.85
CA LYS A 23 7.62 3.27 12.32
C LYS A 23 6.65 2.23 11.75
N PHE A 24 7.22 1.23 11.09
CA PHE A 24 6.48 0.09 10.57
C PHE A 24 5.94 -0.75 11.73
N ASP A 25 4.66 -1.07 11.66
CA ASP A 25 3.98 -1.92 12.63
C ASP A 25 3.82 -3.33 12.06
N GLU A 26 4.77 -4.20 12.42
CA GLU A 26 4.81 -5.59 11.97
C GLU A 26 3.59 -6.41 12.41
N SER A 27 2.80 -5.93 13.37
CA SER A 27 1.63 -6.66 13.87
C SER A 27 0.36 -6.45 13.03
N LYS A 28 0.32 -5.42 12.17
CA LYS A 28 -0.88 -4.99 11.44
C LYS A 28 -1.06 -5.67 10.07
N PHE A 29 -0.54 -6.87 9.88
CA PHE A 29 -0.79 -7.61 8.65
C PHE A 29 -2.17 -8.28 8.66
N GLU A 30 -2.71 -8.45 7.45
CA GLU A 30 -3.71 -9.47 7.15
C GLU A 30 -3.04 -10.66 6.48
N LEU A 31 -3.39 -11.89 6.86
CA LEU A 31 -3.02 -13.07 6.07
C LEU A 31 -3.96 -13.19 4.88
N LYS A 32 -3.39 -13.22 3.67
CA LYS A 32 -4.12 -13.38 2.42
C LYS A 32 -3.58 -14.55 1.64
N SER A 33 -4.42 -15.08 0.76
CA SER A 33 -4.05 -16.13 -0.18
C SER A 33 -4.63 -15.88 -1.56
N VAL A 34 -3.87 -16.25 -2.60
CA VAL A 34 -4.31 -16.18 -4.00
C VAL A 34 -3.98 -17.51 -4.67
N GLN A 35 -4.96 -18.11 -5.35
CA GLN A 35 -4.76 -19.30 -6.18
C GLN A 35 -4.25 -18.88 -7.55
N VAL A 36 -3.14 -19.46 -8.01
CA VAL A 36 -2.58 -19.25 -9.35
C VAL A 36 -2.26 -20.61 -9.96
N GLY A 37 -3.08 -21.05 -10.91
CA GLY A 37 -3.05 -22.43 -11.41
C GLY A 37 -3.27 -23.41 -10.25
N ASP A 38 -2.35 -24.36 -10.09
CA ASP A 38 -2.40 -25.36 -9.00
C ASP A 38 -1.72 -24.89 -7.70
N ARG A 39 -1.13 -23.69 -7.69
CA ARG A 39 -0.40 -23.17 -6.53
C ARG A 39 -1.24 -22.19 -5.73
N MET A 40 -1.40 -22.46 -4.44
CA MET A 40 -1.92 -21.49 -3.47
C MET A 40 -0.75 -20.67 -2.89
N LEU A 41 -0.69 -19.38 -3.20
CA LEU A 41 0.25 -18.45 -2.60
C LEU A 41 -0.37 -17.85 -1.33
N LYS A 42 0.30 -18.00 -0.19
CA LYS A 42 -0.03 -17.31 1.08
C LYS A 42 0.97 -16.21 1.38
N PHE A 43 0.50 -15.09 1.90
CA PHE A 43 1.34 -13.94 2.23
C PHE A 43 0.74 -13.08 3.34
N ARG A 44 1.60 -12.34 4.04
CA ARG A 44 1.21 -11.21 4.89
C ARG A 44 1.03 -9.98 4.02
N ALA A 45 -0.08 -9.28 4.20
CA ALA A 45 -0.42 -8.06 3.50
C ALA A 45 -0.51 -6.90 4.51
N TYR A 46 0.30 -5.88 4.30
CA TYR A 46 0.21 -4.60 5.00
C TYR A 46 -0.19 -3.56 3.96
N GLU A 47 -1.43 -3.07 3.99
CA GLU A 47 -1.95 -2.17 2.95
C GLU A 47 -2.25 -0.78 3.53
N GLY A 48 -2.04 0.26 2.71
CA GLY A 48 -2.37 1.63 3.09
C GLY A 48 -1.39 2.29 4.07
N ILE A 49 -0.13 1.86 4.08
CA ILE A 49 0.91 2.45 4.94
C ILE A 49 1.26 3.84 4.42
N VAL A 50 1.01 4.88 5.22
CA VAL A 50 1.43 6.25 4.92
C VAL A 50 2.94 6.36 5.13
N TYR A 51 3.69 6.68 4.07
CA TYR A 51 5.17 6.68 4.09
C TYR A 51 5.80 8.06 4.29
N VAL A 52 5.00 9.10 4.54
CA VAL A 52 5.45 10.47 4.85
C VAL A 52 4.71 11.01 6.08
N ALA A 53 5.37 11.84 6.89
CA ALA A 53 4.77 12.36 8.12
C ALA A 53 3.68 13.42 7.85
N LYS A 54 3.70 14.06 6.68
CA LYS A 54 2.78 15.12 6.28
C LYS A 54 2.28 14.87 4.86
N PRO A 55 1.44 13.83 4.64
CA PRO A 55 0.87 13.58 3.33
C PRO A 55 -0.04 14.76 2.93
N VAL A 56 0.00 15.12 1.67
CA VAL A 56 -0.91 16.06 1.03
C VAL A 56 -1.93 15.33 0.14
N SER A 57 -1.83 14.00 0.05
CA SER A 57 -2.69 13.16 -0.76
C SER A 57 -2.82 11.75 -0.18
N ASP A 58 -3.97 11.13 -0.42
CA ASP A 58 -4.22 9.72 -0.18
C ASP A 58 -3.41 8.77 -1.11
N TYR A 59 -2.71 9.29 -2.12
CA TYR A 59 -1.80 8.52 -2.97
C TYR A 59 -0.42 8.31 -2.34
N GLU A 60 -0.09 9.04 -1.27
CA GLU A 60 1.19 8.92 -0.55
C GLU A 60 1.17 7.74 0.44
N VAL A 61 0.80 6.57 -0.08
CA VAL A 61 0.71 5.30 0.64
C VAL A 61 1.44 4.19 -0.12
N LEU A 62 1.94 3.19 0.61
CA LEU A 62 2.50 1.96 0.05
C LEU A 62 1.80 0.73 0.62
N ASN A 63 1.82 -0.36 -0.15
CA ASN A 63 1.47 -1.68 0.32
C ASN A 63 2.73 -2.54 0.39
N PHE A 64 2.85 -3.33 1.45
CA PHE A 64 3.97 -4.23 1.69
C PHE A 64 3.47 -5.66 1.80
N TYR A 65 4.09 -6.57 1.06
CA TYR A 65 3.67 -7.96 0.95
C TYR A 65 4.85 -8.89 1.18
N VAL A 66 4.69 -9.84 2.10
CA VAL A 66 5.73 -10.83 2.44
C VAL A 66 5.16 -12.22 2.17
N PRO A 67 5.73 -13.02 1.25
CA PRO A 67 5.28 -14.39 1.02
C PRO A 67 5.64 -15.29 2.21
N GLU A 68 4.85 -16.34 2.47
CA GLU A 68 4.98 -17.24 3.64
C GLU A 68 6.42 -17.74 3.88
N GLY A 69 7.12 -18.16 2.82
CA GLY A 69 8.51 -18.61 2.91
C GLY A 69 9.55 -17.53 3.26
N LYS A 70 9.12 -16.28 3.46
CA LYS A 70 9.98 -15.13 3.77
C LYS A 70 9.63 -14.43 5.09
N PHE A 71 8.72 -14.98 5.90
CA PHE A 71 8.28 -14.33 7.14
C PHE A 71 9.39 -14.03 8.16
N SER A 72 10.48 -14.79 8.13
CA SER A 72 11.66 -14.61 9.01
C SER A 72 12.92 -14.16 8.27
N ASP A 73 12.82 -13.86 6.97
CA ASP A 73 13.97 -13.50 6.14
C ASP A 73 14.25 -11.99 6.21
N GLN A 74 15.39 -11.62 6.79
CA GLN A 74 15.86 -10.23 6.90
C GLN A 74 16.74 -9.79 5.71
N LYS A 75 17.07 -10.69 4.78
CA LYS A 75 17.96 -10.42 3.62
C LYS A 75 17.24 -10.58 2.28
N GLY A 76 15.93 -10.81 2.31
CA GLY A 76 15.11 -10.95 1.12
C GLY A 76 15.15 -9.69 0.26
N ALA A 77 15.26 -9.87 -1.06
CA ALA A 77 15.17 -8.76 -1.99
C ALA A 77 13.73 -8.18 -2.00
N ILE A 78 13.64 -6.85 -1.98
CA ILE A 78 12.39 -6.11 -2.08
C ILE A 78 12.21 -5.64 -3.52
N PHE A 79 11.16 -6.12 -4.20
CA PHE A 79 10.70 -5.58 -5.46
C PHE A 79 9.78 -4.39 -5.20
N MET A 80 10.07 -3.23 -5.80
CA MET A 80 9.34 -1.98 -5.53
C MET A 80 8.63 -1.44 -6.79
N PRO A 81 7.50 -2.03 -7.22
CA PRO A 81 6.76 -1.59 -8.39
C PRO A 81 5.93 -0.32 -8.11
N ASN A 82 5.61 0.41 -9.18
CA ASN A 82 4.62 1.49 -9.18
C ASN A 82 3.77 1.41 -10.45
N ALA A 83 2.55 1.95 -10.40
CA ALA A 83 1.60 1.95 -11.53
C ALA A 83 1.50 3.30 -12.26
N ILE A 84 2.52 4.14 -12.17
CA ILE A 84 2.49 5.47 -12.81
C ILE A 84 2.53 5.30 -14.33
N GLY A 85 1.46 5.69 -15.00
CA GLY A 85 1.35 5.74 -16.46
C GLY A 85 0.99 7.14 -16.94
N GLY A 86 1.63 7.62 -18.01
CA GLY A 86 1.35 8.96 -18.57
C GLY A 86 1.48 10.11 -17.56
N TYR A 87 2.35 9.94 -16.55
CA TYR A 87 2.54 10.84 -15.41
C TYR A 87 1.28 11.07 -14.55
N MET A 88 0.28 10.20 -14.60
CA MET A 88 -0.92 10.29 -13.75
C MET A 88 -0.65 9.71 -12.34
N SER A 89 -1.44 10.13 -11.35
CA SER A 89 -1.35 9.55 -10.00
C SER A 89 -1.69 8.06 -10.05
N ALA A 90 -1.06 7.28 -9.19
CA ALA A 90 -1.28 5.85 -9.13
C ALA A 90 -1.28 5.36 -7.68
N LYS A 91 -2.25 4.52 -7.31
CA LYS A 91 -2.26 3.82 -6.03
C LYS A 91 -1.31 2.61 -6.08
N PRO A 92 -0.88 2.08 -4.91
CA PRO A 92 -0.22 0.78 -4.85
C PRO A 92 -1.04 -0.31 -5.56
N GLN A 93 -0.38 -1.13 -6.36
CA GLN A 93 -0.98 -2.30 -6.97
C GLN A 93 -1.07 -3.43 -5.95
N LYS A 94 -2.24 -4.05 -5.84
CA LYS A 94 -2.44 -5.28 -5.07
C LYS A 94 -2.00 -6.49 -5.89
N PRO A 95 -1.66 -7.64 -5.27
CA PRO A 95 -1.42 -8.88 -5.98
C PRO A 95 -2.74 -9.40 -6.55
N GLU A 96 -2.85 -9.51 -7.86
CA GLU A 96 -4.07 -9.97 -8.53
C GLU A 96 -3.79 -10.56 -9.92
N ILE A 97 -4.76 -11.31 -10.44
CA ILE A 97 -4.78 -11.78 -11.81
C ILE A 97 -5.46 -10.71 -12.66
N GLN A 98 -4.74 -10.14 -13.62
CA GLN A 98 -5.25 -9.17 -14.59
C GLN A 98 -5.14 -9.79 -15.99
N ASN A 99 -6.23 -9.76 -16.76
CA ASN A 99 -6.27 -10.33 -18.12
C ASN A 99 -5.69 -11.76 -18.17
N GLU A 100 -6.17 -12.62 -17.27
CA GLU A 100 -5.77 -14.03 -17.14
C GLU A 100 -4.30 -14.27 -16.74
N LYS A 101 -3.53 -13.21 -16.41
CA LYS A 101 -2.13 -13.32 -16.01
C LYS A 101 -1.87 -12.64 -14.66
N PRO A 102 -0.95 -13.17 -13.83
CA PRO A 102 -0.49 -12.45 -12.65
C PRO A 102 0.05 -11.07 -13.02
N ASN A 103 -0.35 -10.03 -12.29
CA ASN A 103 0.32 -8.74 -12.40
C ASN A 103 1.74 -8.80 -11.79
N ALA A 104 2.54 -7.75 -11.97
CA ALA A 104 3.94 -7.74 -11.52
C ALA A 104 4.10 -7.98 -10.01
N THR A 105 3.17 -7.46 -9.19
CA THR A 105 3.15 -7.68 -7.74
C THR A 105 2.95 -9.17 -7.42
N LEU A 106 1.96 -9.82 -8.03
CA LEU A 106 1.68 -11.24 -7.80
C LEU A 106 2.80 -12.15 -8.31
N GLU A 107 3.33 -11.86 -9.51
CA GLU A 107 4.45 -12.61 -10.09
C GLU A 107 5.71 -12.51 -9.21
N ALA A 108 6.00 -11.34 -8.65
CA ALA A 108 7.14 -11.17 -7.76
C ALA A 108 6.99 -11.99 -6.47
N LEU A 109 5.79 -12.02 -5.87
CA LEU A 109 5.52 -12.86 -4.70
C LEU A 109 5.64 -14.36 -5.02
N LEU A 110 5.17 -14.80 -6.20
CA LEU A 110 5.32 -16.19 -6.65
C LEU A 110 6.80 -16.59 -6.76
N ARG A 111 7.68 -15.66 -7.12
CA ARG A 111 9.14 -15.85 -7.19
C ARG A 111 9.85 -15.71 -5.84
N GLY A 112 9.12 -15.44 -4.76
CA GLY A 112 9.67 -15.35 -3.40
C GLY A 112 10.30 -13.99 -3.07
N TYR A 113 10.01 -12.94 -3.85
CA TYR A 113 10.36 -11.58 -3.47
C TYR A 113 9.40 -11.04 -2.42
N VAL A 114 9.91 -10.19 -1.55
CA VAL A 114 9.08 -9.25 -0.79
C VAL A 114 8.68 -8.13 -1.73
N VAL A 115 7.45 -7.63 -1.66
CA VAL A 115 6.99 -6.57 -2.57
C VAL A 115 6.56 -5.34 -1.79
N ALA A 116 7.10 -4.19 -2.15
CA ALA A 116 6.68 -2.88 -1.66
C ALA A 116 6.06 -2.10 -2.82
N SER A 117 4.75 -2.24 -3.05
CA SER A 117 4.08 -1.50 -4.11
C SER A 117 3.78 -0.08 -3.65
N VAL A 118 4.21 0.92 -4.42
CA VAL A 118 4.20 2.32 -3.98
C VAL A 118 3.19 3.13 -4.79
N GLY A 119 2.35 3.88 -4.08
CA GLY A 119 1.52 4.91 -4.64
C GLY A 119 2.27 6.24 -4.76
N ALA A 120 1.90 7.04 -5.74
CA ALA A 120 2.50 8.34 -5.97
C ALA A 120 1.51 9.32 -6.60
N ARG A 121 1.72 10.60 -6.32
CA ARG A 121 1.00 11.71 -6.95
C ARG A 121 1.44 11.85 -8.41
N GLY A 122 0.57 12.45 -9.22
CA GLY A 122 0.83 12.72 -10.62
C GLY A 122 0.10 13.95 -11.16
N ARG A 123 0.34 14.25 -12.44
CA ARG A 123 0.12 15.56 -13.08
C ARG A 123 -1.33 16.07 -13.06
N THR A 124 -2.31 15.21 -12.78
CA THR A 124 -3.74 15.54 -12.75
C THR A 124 -4.25 15.81 -11.33
N LEU A 125 -3.49 15.45 -10.29
CA LEU A 125 -3.95 15.54 -8.91
C LEU A 125 -4.05 16.98 -8.42
N LYS A 126 -5.18 17.28 -7.79
CA LYS A 126 -5.50 18.58 -7.20
C LYS A 126 -5.96 18.45 -5.75
N ASP A 127 -5.68 19.50 -5.01
CA ASP A 127 -6.29 19.82 -3.71
C ASP A 127 -7.00 21.18 -3.89
N GLY A 128 -8.33 21.16 -3.93
CA GLY A 128 -9.13 22.27 -4.47
C GLY A 128 -8.71 22.63 -5.90
N ASP A 129 -8.36 23.90 -6.14
CA ASP A 129 -7.88 24.38 -7.44
C ASP A 129 -6.36 24.21 -7.64
N ARG A 130 -5.63 23.84 -6.58
CA ARG A 130 -4.16 23.74 -6.62
C ARG A 130 -3.73 22.36 -7.10
N PHE A 131 -2.86 22.31 -8.10
CA PHE A 131 -2.20 21.07 -8.47
C PHE A 131 -1.13 20.67 -7.45
N ILE A 132 -1.20 19.44 -6.95
CA ILE A 132 -0.29 18.91 -5.92
C ILE A 132 0.56 17.72 -6.40
N GLY A 133 0.37 17.29 -7.65
CA GLY A 133 1.09 16.15 -8.24
C GLY A 133 1.88 16.46 -9.51
N LYS A 134 2.02 17.73 -9.90
CA LYS A 134 2.92 18.12 -11.01
C LYS A 134 4.38 17.82 -10.64
N ALA A 135 5.26 17.81 -11.64
CA ALA A 135 6.68 17.59 -11.40
C ALA A 135 7.21 18.58 -10.34
N PRO A 136 8.03 18.12 -9.36
CA PRO A 136 8.65 16.79 -9.26
C PRO A 136 7.92 15.81 -8.33
N ALA A 137 6.63 15.98 -8.02
CA ALA A 137 5.92 15.24 -6.96
C ALA A 137 6.08 13.71 -7.05
N ALA A 138 5.86 13.11 -8.22
CA ALA A 138 5.98 11.66 -8.41
C ALA A 138 7.34 11.09 -7.97
N ILE A 139 8.45 11.73 -8.35
CA ILE A 139 9.78 11.23 -7.98
C ILE A 139 10.12 11.52 -6.51
N VAL A 140 9.58 12.60 -5.94
CA VAL A 140 9.69 12.89 -4.50
C VAL A 140 9.00 11.79 -3.70
N ASP A 141 7.78 11.41 -4.10
CA ASP A 141 6.98 10.35 -3.48
C ASP A 141 7.70 9.00 -3.52
N LEU A 142 8.17 8.59 -4.70
CA LEU A 142 8.90 7.33 -4.86
C LEU A 142 10.20 7.30 -4.04
N LYS A 143 10.93 8.42 -3.95
CA LYS A 143 12.12 8.50 -3.09
C LYS A 143 11.78 8.52 -1.60
N ALA A 144 10.65 9.12 -1.20
CA ALA A 144 10.18 9.09 0.17
C ALA A 144 9.83 7.66 0.60
N ALA A 145 9.15 6.88 -0.26
CA ALA A 145 8.90 5.47 -0.01
C ALA A 145 10.19 4.65 0.13
N VAL A 146 11.20 4.89 -0.72
CA VAL A 146 12.54 4.26 -0.54
C VAL A 146 13.15 4.61 0.81
N ARG A 147 13.04 5.86 1.26
CA ARG A 147 13.55 6.28 2.58
C ARG A 147 12.80 5.60 3.70
N TYR A 148 11.47 5.48 3.60
CA TYR A 148 10.64 4.76 4.57
C TYR A 148 11.07 3.29 4.69
N LEU A 149 11.28 2.61 3.55
CA LEU A 149 11.71 1.20 3.52
C LEU A 149 13.15 0.98 3.99
N LYS A 150 14.02 2.00 3.95
CA LYS A 150 15.39 1.92 4.47
C LYS A 150 15.50 2.31 5.94
N PHE A 151 14.54 3.10 6.42
CA PHE A 151 14.47 3.54 7.80
C PHE A 151 13.95 2.43 8.72
N ASN A 152 13.00 1.63 8.21
CA ASN A 152 12.47 0.43 8.85
C ASN A 152 13.20 -0.81 8.38
#